data_AF-A0A1H9PB97-F1
#
_entry.id   AF-A0A1H9PB97-F1
#
_cell.length_a   1.000
_cell.length_b   1.000
_cell.length_c   1.000
_cell.angle_alpha   90.00
_cell.angle_beta   90.00
_cell.angle_gamma   90.00
#
_symmetry.space_group_name_H-M   'P 1'
#
loop_
_entity.id
_entity.type
_entity.pdbx_description
1 polymer ?
#
loop_
_entity_poly.entity_id
_entity_poly.type
_entity_poly.pdbx_seq_one_letter_code
_entity_poly.pdbx_strand_id
1 'polypeptide(L)'
;MRDSLLDEIADLFSSDTPPPALAPRPTGLEPMAPVDEPVRGPSRQLVFHLGTGRLHLQLDPGHLTGVLDDSGLAVEIHSPSSVQALRPDPEGWFRATVRPGPVCVTVPGLGLTTGWFVA
;
A
#
# COMPACT_ATOMS: atom_id res chain seq x y z
N MET A 1 32.50 -22.17 22.54
CA MET A 1 33.19 -22.30 21.25
C MET A 1 32.26 -21.70 20.22
N ARG A 2 32.58 -20.52 19.69
CA ARG A 2 31.71 -19.81 18.74
C ARG A 2 31.81 -20.52 17.39
N ASP A 3 30.67 -20.80 16.77
CA ASP A 3 30.55 -21.66 15.60
C ASP A 3 31.01 -20.89 14.36
N SER A 4 32.12 -21.31 13.74
CA SER A 4 32.74 -20.60 12.61
C SER A 4 31.80 -20.44 11.41
N LEU A 5 30.81 -21.32 11.29
CA LEU A 5 29.76 -21.25 10.28
C LEU A 5 28.83 -20.03 10.45
N LEU A 6 28.58 -19.60 11.68
CA LEU A 6 27.74 -18.43 11.94
C LEU A 6 28.46 -17.12 11.60
N ASP A 7 29.80 -17.11 11.71
CA ASP A 7 30.61 -15.95 11.35
C ASP A 7 30.69 -15.77 9.81
N GLU A 8 30.79 -16.86 9.04
CA GLU A 8 30.74 -16.79 7.56
C GLU A 8 29.37 -16.34 7.03
N ILE A 9 28.27 -16.78 7.68
CA ILE A 9 26.92 -16.34 7.32
C ILE A 9 26.73 -14.85 7.63
N ALA A 10 27.26 -14.36 8.76
CA ALA A 10 27.20 -12.95 9.11
C ALA A 10 27.95 -12.05 8.13
N ASP A 11 29.10 -12.51 7.62
CA ASP A 11 29.88 -11.78 6.61
C ASP A 11 29.17 -11.75 5.23
N LEU A 12 28.37 -12.76 4.90
CA LEU A 12 27.58 -12.78 3.65
C LEU A 12 26.52 -11.66 3.59
N PHE A 13 26.00 -11.23 4.74
CA PHE A 13 24.92 -10.24 4.83
C PHE A 13 25.39 -8.84 5.30
N SER A 14 26.68 -8.65 5.58
CA SER A 14 27.22 -7.36 6.07
C SER A 14 27.47 -6.32 4.97
N SER A 15 27.43 -6.72 3.70
CA SER A 15 27.83 -5.85 2.58
C SER A 15 26.73 -4.94 2.03
N ASP A 16 25.50 -5.02 2.54
CA ASP A 16 24.38 -4.20 2.04
C ASP A 16 24.38 -2.81 2.70
N THR A 17 25.52 -2.11 2.63
CA THR A 17 25.58 -0.70 3.01
C THR A 17 24.78 0.08 1.96
N PRO A 18 23.63 0.70 2.32
CA PRO A 18 22.85 1.44 1.35
C PRO A 18 23.73 2.54 0.75
N PRO A 19 23.61 2.80 -0.57
CA PRO A 19 24.44 3.80 -1.23
C PRO A 19 24.25 5.16 -0.53
N PRO A 20 25.32 5.98 -0.45
CA PRO A 20 25.22 7.29 0.18
C PRO A 20 24.10 8.08 -0.47
N ALA A 21 23.15 8.54 0.35
CA ALA A 21 22.04 9.36 -0.12
C ALA A 21 22.61 10.58 -0.85
N LEU A 22 22.21 10.76 -2.12
CA LEU A 22 22.58 11.94 -2.89
C LEU A 22 22.04 13.17 -2.14
N ALA A 23 22.96 14.00 -1.64
CA ALA A 23 22.57 15.28 -1.07
C ALA A 23 21.83 16.09 -2.16
N PRO A 24 20.59 16.54 -1.90
CA PRO A 24 19.85 17.33 -2.87
C PRO A 24 20.66 18.58 -3.22
N ARG A 25 20.73 18.90 -4.52
CA ARG A 25 21.45 20.09 -4.98
C ARG A 25 20.82 21.34 -4.35
N PRO A 26 21.63 22.33 -3.93
CA PRO A 26 21.09 23.56 -3.36
C PRO A 26 20.23 24.27 -4.41
N THR A 27 18.95 24.45 -4.08
CA THR A 27 17.93 25.01 -4.99
C THR A 27 17.94 26.54 -5.03
N GLY A 28 18.71 27.19 -4.17
CA GLY A 28 18.71 28.65 -4.02
C GLY A 28 17.42 29.23 -3.43
N LEU A 29 16.51 28.37 -2.97
CA LEU A 29 15.29 28.74 -2.27
C LEU A 29 15.55 28.75 -0.77
N GLU A 30 14.96 29.74 -0.08
CA GLU A 30 14.94 29.74 1.38
C GLU A 30 14.30 28.44 1.89
N PRO A 31 14.91 27.74 2.86
CA PRO A 31 14.32 26.54 3.44
C PRO A 31 12.93 26.85 4.00
N MET A 32 11.93 26.06 3.60
CA MET A 32 10.62 26.17 4.23
C MET A 32 10.73 25.78 5.70
N ALA A 33 10.00 26.49 6.57
CA ALA A 33 9.88 26.12 7.97
C ALA A 33 9.34 24.68 8.08
N PRO A 34 9.87 23.87 9.01
CA PRO A 34 9.32 22.54 9.26
C PRO A 34 7.86 22.67 9.69
N VAL A 35 7.00 21.86 9.08
CA VAL A 35 5.59 21.78 9.46
C VAL A 35 5.49 20.92 10.72
N ASP A 36 5.04 21.51 11.83
CA ASP A 36 4.86 20.83 13.13
C ASP A 36 3.55 20.01 13.22
N GLU A 37 2.78 19.95 12.13
CA GLU A 37 1.64 19.05 12.03
C GLU A 37 2.15 17.62 11.83
N PRO A 38 1.60 16.62 12.54
CA PRO A 38 2.02 15.24 12.34
C PRO A 38 1.79 14.87 10.88
N VAL A 39 2.87 14.70 10.14
CA VAL A 39 2.85 14.08 8.82
C VAL A 39 2.31 12.67 9.05
N ARG A 40 1.00 12.49 8.88
CA ARG A 40 0.38 11.17 8.79
C ARG A 40 1.14 10.49 7.65
N GLY A 41 1.90 9.43 7.97
CA GLY A 41 2.80 8.77 7.02
C GLY A 41 2.09 8.46 5.70
N PRO A 42 2.82 8.27 4.59
CA PRO A 42 2.27 8.34 3.24
C PRO A 42 1.04 7.44 3.11
N SER A 43 -0.14 8.05 3.12
CA SER A 43 -1.38 7.39 2.71
C SER A 43 -1.14 6.94 1.27
N ARG A 44 -0.91 5.64 1.07
CA ARG A 44 -0.67 5.10 -0.26
C ARG A 44 -2.02 5.04 -0.97
N GLN A 45 -2.34 6.10 -1.68
CA GLN A 45 -3.55 6.18 -2.48
C GLN A 45 -3.30 5.50 -3.84
N LEU A 46 -4.14 4.54 -4.19
CA LEU A 46 -4.12 3.87 -5.49
C LEU A 46 -5.42 4.20 -6.23
N VAL A 47 -5.33 4.43 -7.54
CA VAL A 47 -6.50 4.72 -8.37
C VAL A 47 -6.46 3.82 -9.61
N PHE A 48 -7.54 3.08 -9.82
CA PHE A 48 -7.72 2.19 -10.96
C PHE A 48 -8.89 2.70 -11.80
N HIS A 49 -8.66 2.82 -13.11
CA HIS A 49 -9.66 3.27 -14.07
C HIS A 49 -10.01 2.11 -14.99
N LEU A 50 -11.30 1.81 -15.15
CA LEU A 50 -11.81 0.80 -16.09
C LEU A 50 -13.08 1.30 -16.75
N GLY A 51 -12.97 1.64 -18.05
CA GLY A 51 -14.08 2.20 -18.82
C GLY A 51 -14.63 3.46 -18.17
N THR A 52 -15.87 3.39 -17.69
CA THR A 52 -16.60 4.49 -17.02
C THR A 52 -16.46 4.50 -15.50
N GLY A 53 -15.87 3.48 -14.89
CA GLY A 53 -15.75 3.34 -13.44
C GLY A 53 -14.35 3.65 -12.92
N ARG A 54 -14.28 4.16 -11.68
CA ARG A 54 -13.03 4.32 -10.92
C ARG A 54 -13.11 3.61 -9.59
N LEU A 55 -12.00 3.00 -9.21
CA LEU A 55 -11.77 2.47 -7.87
C LEU A 55 -10.64 3.26 -7.23
N HIS A 56 -10.97 3.97 -6.15
CA HIS A 56 -10.00 4.66 -5.31
C HIS A 56 -9.75 3.80 -4.08
N LEU A 57 -8.49 3.57 -3.74
CA LEU A 57 -8.08 2.84 -2.55
C LEU A 57 -7.16 3.70 -1.70
N GLN A 58 -7.36 3.66 -0.39
CA GLN A 58 -6.46 4.21 0.61
C GLN A 58 -6.01 3.10 1.54
N LEU A 59 -4.69 2.97 1.65
CA LEU A 59 -4.01 2.06 2.56
C LEU A 59 -3.70 2.78 3.85
N ASP A 60 -4.27 2.27 4.94
CA ASP A 60 -3.98 2.68 6.31
C ASP A 60 -3.48 1.46 7.09
N PRO A 61 -2.66 1.62 8.14
CA PRO A 61 -2.23 0.49 8.96
C PRO A 61 -3.42 -0.36 9.44
N GLY A 62 -3.44 -1.63 8.99
CA GLY A 62 -4.49 -2.61 9.33
C GLY A 62 -5.82 -2.43 8.59
N HIS A 63 -5.94 -1.44 7.69
CA HIS A 63 -7.19 -1.15 6.99
C HIS A 63 -6.99 -0.80 5.51
N LEU A 64 -7.90 -1.30 4.69
CA LEU A 64 -8.06 -0.89 3.31
C LEU A 64 -9.40 -0.20 3.17
N THR A 65 -9.36 1.08 2.83
CA THR A 65 -10.55 1.88 2.54
C THR A 65 -10.65 2.06 1.04
N GLY A 66 -11.86 2.00 0.49
CA GLY A 66 -12.05 2.29 -0.93
C GLY A 66 -13.38 2.95 -1.26
N VAL A 67 -13.39 3.56 -2.44
CA VAL A 67 -14.57 4.18 -3.05
C VAL A 67 -14.67 3.67 -4.47
N LEU A 68 -15.83 3.11 -4.80
CA LEU A 68 -16.19 2.64 -6.13
C LEU A 68 -17.28 3.55 -6.70
N ASP A 69 -17.02 4.17 -7.86
CA ASP A 69 -17.98 5.09 -8.50
C ASP A 69 -19.31 4.39 -8.90
N ASP A 70 -19.28 3.07 -9.07
CA ASP A 70 -20.45 2.26 -9.44
C ASP A 70 -21.05 1.56 -8.21
N SER A 71 -22.17 2.09 -7.72
CA SER A 71 -22.83 1.64 -6.50
C SER A 71 -23.44 0.25 -6.64
N GLY A 72 -23.40 -0.55 -5.57
CA GLY A 72 -24.14 -1.82 -5.48
C GLY A 72 -23.41 -3.06 -6.01
N LEU A 73 -22.21 -2.89 -6.57
CA LEU A 73 -21.34 -4.01 -6.96
C LEU A 73 -20.56 -4.56 -5.77
N ALA A 74 -20.36 -5.88 -5.74
CA ALA A 74 -19.53 -6.50 -4.73
C ALA A 74 -18.04 -6.24 -5.01
N VAL A 75 -17.29 -6.02 -3.94
CA VAL A 75 -15.83 -5.90 -3.93
C VAL A 75 -15.26 -7.10 -3.17
N GLU A 76 -14.25 -7.73 -3.71
CA GLU A 76 -13.52 -8.82 -3.06
C GLU A 76 -12.11 -8.37 -2.75
N ILE A 77 -11.67 -8.62 -1.52
CA ILE A 77 -10.31 -8.33 -1.07
C ILE A 77 -9.63 -9.66 -0.82
N HIS A 78 -8.61 -9.91 -1.61
CA HIS A 78 -7.83 -11.13 -1.64
C HIS A 78 -6.54 -10.91 -0.86
N SER A 79 -6.24 -11.82 0.05
CA SER A 79 -4.93 -12.02 0.67
C SER A 79 -4.46 -13.44 0.36
N PRO A 80 -3.18 -13.81 0.58
CA PRO A 80 -2.68 -15.15 0.25
C PRO A 80 -3.47 -16.30 0.88
N SER A 81 -4.12 -16.05 2.02
CA SER A 81 -4.83 -17.07 2.79
C SER A 81 -6.31 -16.78 3.00
N SER A 82 -6.84 -15.69 2.46
CA SER A 82 -8.25 -15.33 2.66
C SER A 82 -8.82 -14.50 1.52
N VAL A 83 -10.14 -14.58 1.37
CA VAL A 83 -10.92 -13.68 0.53
C VAL A 83 -12.03 -13.10 1.39
N GLN A 84 -12.19 -11.78 1.33
CA GLN A 84 -13.26 -11.06 1.99
C GLN A 84 -14.12 -10.36 0.95
N ALA A 85 -15.38 -10.78 0.81
CA ALA A 85 -16.36 -10.09 -0.01
C ALA A 85 -17.07 -9.00 0.81
N LEU A 86 -17.18 -7.81 0.23
CA LEU A 86 -17.84 -6.64 0.79
C LEU A 86 -18.83 -6.09 -0.22
N ARG A 87 -19.90 -5.49 0.29
CA ARG A 87 -20.75 -4.60 -0.51
C ARG A 87 -20.46 -3.19 -0.04
N PRO A 88 -20.00 -2.30 -0.93
CA PRO A 88 -19.96 -0.88 -0.64
C PRO A 88 -21.35 -0.36 -0.26
N ASP A 89 -21.37 0.74 0.47
CA ASP A 89 -22.60 1.45 0.80
C ASP A 89 -23.22 2.12 -0.46
N PRO A 90 -24.40 2.76 -0.35
CA PRO A 90 -25.03 3.43 -1.49
C PRO A 90 -24.15 4.51 -2.14
N GLU A 91 -23.22 5.09 -1.40
CA GLU A 91 -22.24 6.08 -1.84
C GLU A 91 -20.97 5.45 -2.44
N GLY A 92 -20.90 4.11 -2.50
CA GLY A 92 -19.78 3.36 -3.08
C GLY A 92 -18.59 3.17 -2.12
N TRP A 93 -18.74 3.54 -0.86
CA TRP A 93 -17.69 3.46 0.15
C TRP A 93 -17.62 2.08 0.79
N PHE A 94 -16.40 1.59 1.03
CA PHE A 94 -16.17 0.35 1.78
C PHE A 94 -14.90 0.43 2.61
N ARG A 95 -14.85 -0.38 3.67
CA ARG A 95 -13.67 -0.57 4.50
C ARG A 95 -13.50 -2.03 4.87
N ALA A 96 -12.25 -2.48 4.83
CA ALA A 96 -11.85 -3.81 5.23
C ALA A 96 -10.72 -3.76 6.23
N THR A 97 -10.75 -4.70 7.17
CA THR A 97 -9.60 -4.97 8.04
C THR A 97 -8.67 -5.91 7.28
N VAL A 98 -7.44 -5.46 7.02
CA VAL A 98 -6.44 -6.25 6.30
C VAL A 98 -5.25 -6.50 7.20
N ARG A 99 -4.67 -7.70 7.12
CA ARG A 99 -3.39 -7.98 7.77
C ARG A 99 -2.27 -7.35 6.94
N PRO A 100 -1.19 -6.86 7.57
CA PRO A 100 -0.02 -6.38 6.84
C PRO A 100 0.47 -7.46 5.86
N GLY A 101 0.69 -7.08 4.60
CA GLY A 101 1.12 -8.02 3.57
C GLY A 101 0.49 -7.79 2.19
N PRO A 102 0.68 -8.74 1.27
CA PRO A 102 0.18 -8.62 -0.08
C PRO A 102 -1.35 -8.74 -0.10
N VAL A 103 -1.99 -7.80 -0.79
CA VAL A 103 -3.42 -7.77 -1.02
C VAL A 103 -3.73 -7.47 -2.48
N CYS A 104 -4.88 -7.94 -2.95
CA CYS A 104 -5.43 -7.68 -4.26
C CYS A 104 -6.92 -7.36 -4.12
N VAL A 105 -7.44 -6.44 -4.92
CA VAL A 105 -8.87 -6.07 -4.91
C VAL A 105 -9.47 -6.42 -6.26
N THR A 106 -10.60 -7.10 -6.21
CA THR A 106 -11.37 -7.49 -7.40
C THR A 106 -12.77 -6.90 -7.30
N VAL A 107 -13.29 -6.36 -8.40
CA VAL A 107 -14.70 -5.98 -8.55
C VAL A 107 -15.26 -6.82 -9.70
N PRO A 108 -15.81 -8.02 -9.41
CA PRO A 108 -16.21 -8.97 -10.45
C PRO A 108 -17.23 -8.40 -11.43
N GLY A 109 -18.15 -7.57 -10.95
CA GLY A 109 -19.17 -6.91 -11.78
C GLY A 109 -18.61 -5.96 -12.84
N LEU A 110 -17.37 -5.49 -12.67
CA LEU A 110 -16.65 -4.63 -13.63
C LEU A 110 -15.53 -5.36 -14.37
N GLY A 111 -15.28 -6.63 -14.07
CA GLY A 111 -14.08 -7.32 -14.53
C GLY A 111 -12.77 -6.64 -14.09
N LEU A 112 -12.80 -5.90 -12.98
CA LEU A 112 -11.66 -5.18 -12.43
C LEU A 112 -10.90 -6.08 -11.47
N THR A 113 -9.59 -6.21 -11.68
CA THR A 113 -8.69 -6.82 -10.70
C THR A 113 -7.46 -5.94 -10.58
N THR A 114 -7.15 -5.48 -9.37
CA THR A 114 -5.90 -4.77 -9.12
C THR A 114 -4.73 -5.76 -9.22
N GLY A 115 -3.52 -5.26 -9.48
CA GLY A 115 -2.33 -6.05 -9.15
C GLY A 115 -2.25 -6.32 -7.64
N TRP A 116 -1.36 -7.24 -7.24
CA TRP A 116 -1.00 -7.40 -5.83
C TRP A 116 -0.20 -6.18 -5.36
N PHE A 117 -0.57 -5.61 -4.22
CA PHE A 117 0.15 -4.52 -3.56
C PHE A 117 0.30 -4.79 -2.06
N VAL A 118 1.24 -4.12 -1.41
CA VAL A 118 1.50 -4.31 0.02
C VAL A 118 0.69 -3.31 0.83
N ALA A 119 -0.24 -3.82 1.64
CA ALA A 119 -1.00 -3.10 2.64
C ALA A 119 -0.29 -3.09 4.01
#